data_AF-A0A5N7DSV1-F1
#
_entry.id   AF-A0A5N7DSV1-F1
#
_cell.length_a   1.000
_cell.length_b   1.000
_cell.length_c   1.000
_cell.angle_alpha   90.00
_cell.angle_beta   90.00
_cell.angle_gamma   90.00
#
_symmetry.space_group_name_H-M   'P 1'
#
loop_
_entity.id
_entity.type
_entity.pdbx_description
1 polymer ?
#
loop_
_entity_poly.entity_id
_entity_poly.type
_entity_poly.pdbx_seq_one_letter_code
_entity_poly.pdbx_strand_id
1 'polypeptide(L)'
;MDYAELHCHTVFLSHRLIKAGVTTDELIGIVTEAGFEHIVAQAAIIYAGCTISNADPMLPETQVRHHLPGAQIVLADKKHLGCLDGYKMMPIHTNSLTEEELQIGLQCPPPRTTRKDHRTHLMHTAGSTGKPKAVPIQAKGLIHLVSDDRAVPITPQDRVAQLSMVSFDMSMFEIWVTLPSGATILPLPWSLLKDIFELAR
;
A
#
# COMPACT_ATOMS: atom_id res chain seq x y z
N MET A 1 -12.65 -7.23 -6.62
CA MET A 1 -12.76 -6.85 -5.21
C MET A 1 -13.58 -5.60 -5.13
N ASP A 2 -14.69 -5.60 -4.40
CA ASP A 2 -15.43 -4.37 -4.09
C ASP A 2 -14.90 -3.68 -2.82
N TYR A 3 -15.51 -2.56 -2.42
CA TYR A 3 -15.09 -1.82 -1.23
C TYR A 3 -15.36 -2.57 0.09
N ALA A 4 -16.38 -3.42 0.15
CA ALA A 4 -16.70 -4.22 1.33
C ALA A 4 -15.64 -5.31 1.55
N GLU A 5 -15.27 -6.03 0.50
CA GLU A 5 -14.19 -7.02 0.51
C GLU A 5 -12.85 -6.36 0.85
N LEU A 6 -12.55 -5.20 0.25
CA LEU A 6 -11.33 -4.44 0.55
C LEU A 6 -11.24 -4.08 2.03
N HIS A 7 -12.33 -3.56 2.61
CA HIS A 7 -12.39 -3.23 4.04
C HIS A 7 -12.16 -4.46 4.91
N CYS A 8 -12.83 -5.58 4.62
CA CYS A 8 -12.68 -6.80 5.41
C CYS A 8 -11.24 -7.35 5.38
N HIS A 9 -10.62 -7.42 4.20
CA HIS A 9 -9.22 -7.81 4.07
C HIS A 9 -8.28 -6.88 4.84
N THR A 10 -8.52 -5.57 4.72
CA THR A 10 -7.76 -4.53 5.43
C THR A 10 -7.82 -4.72 6.94
N VAL A 11 -9.03 -4.90 7.49
CA VAL A 11 -9.24 -5.10 8.92
C VAL A 11 -8.56 -6.38 9.40
N PHE A 12 -8.79 -7.52 8.75
CA PHE A 12 -8.18 -8.78 9.17
C PHE A 12 -6.65 -8.75 9.13
N LEU A 13 -6.06 -8.16 8.09
CA LEU A 13 -4.61 -8.01 8.02
C LEU A 13 -4.07 -7.05 9.08
N SER A 14 -4.77 -5.96 9.38
CA SER A 14 -4.37 -5.02 10.44
C SER A 14 -4.38 -5.68 11.83
N HIS A 15 -5.35 -6.54 12.12
CA HIS A 15 -5.37 -7.33 13.35
C HIS A 15 -4.24 -8.36 13.41
N ARG A 16 -3.90 -8.99 12.28
CA ARG A 16 -2.75 -9.91 12.20
C ARG A 16 -1.44 -9.18 12.48
N LEU A 17 -1.26 -7.97 11.96
CA LEU A 17 -0.11 -7.11 12.27
C LEU A 17 -0.03 -6.84 13.78
N ILE A 18 -1.12 -6.42 14.41
CA ILE A 18 -1.16 -6.14 15.85
C ILE A 18 -0.83 -7.39 16.67
N LYS A 19 -1.42 -8.54 16.31
CA LYS A 19 -1.11 -9.83 16.96
C LYS A 19 0.35 -10.25 16.76
N ALA A 20 0.98 -9.84 15.66
CA ALA A 20 2.39 -10.08 15.39
C ALA A 20 3.34 -9.16 16.20
N GLY A 21 2.79 -8.21 16.96
CA GLY A 21 3.51 -7.36 17.91
C GLY A 21 3.78 -5.92 17.45
N VAL A 22 3.22 -5.47 16.33
CA VAL A 22 3.52 -4.12 15.82
C VAL A 22 3.00 -3.02 16.73
N THR A 23 3.82 -1.99 16.90
CA THR A 23 3.51 -0.80 17.69
C THR A 23 3.12 0.37 16.77
N THR A 24 2.53 1.43 17.33
CA THR A 24 2.18 2.62 16.55
C THR A 24 3.44 3.30 16.03
N ASP A 25 3.35 3.96 14.87
CA ASP A 25 4.45 4.66 14.19
C ASP A 25 5.61 3.75 13.71
N GLU A 26 5.51 2.43 13.91
CA GLU A 26 6.50 1.44 13.45
C GLU A 26 6.53 1.34 11.92
N LEU A 27 7.71 1.14 11.34
CA LEU A 27 7.89 1.01 9.90
C LEU A 27 7.64 -0.44 9.46
N ILE A 28 6.68 -0.62 8.56
CA ILE A 28 6.34 -1.92 7.95
C ILE A 28 6.64 -1.85 6.46
N GLY A 29 7.44 -2.81 5.99
CA GLY A 29 7.76 -2.95 4.57
C GLY A 29 6.64 -3.60 3.78
N ILE A 30 6.52 -3.29 2.50
CA ILE A 30 5.69 -4.02 1.54
C ILE A 30 6.57 -4.42 0.35
N VAL A 31 6.56 -5.70 -0.01
CA VAL A 31 7.20 -6.25 -1.21
C VAL A 31 6.15 -7.00 -2.02
N THR A 32 5.57 -6.31 -2.98
CA THR A 32 4.57 -6.85 -3.91
C THR A 32 4.68 -6.11 -5.24
N GLU A 33 4.17 -6.71 -6.31
CA GLU A 33 3.83 -5.94 -7.51
C GLU A 33 2.59 -5.05 -7.27
N ALA A 34 2.26 -4.18 -8.23
CA ALA A 34 0.99 -3.45 -8.22
C ALA A 34 -0.18 -4.45 -8.28
N GLY A 35 -1.18 -4.29 -7.41
CA GLY A 35 -2.27 -5.26 -7.29
C GLY A 35 -3.10 -5.07 -6.03
N PHE A 36 -4.14 -5.90 -5.88
CA PHE A 36 -5.04 -5.84 -4.72
C PHE A 36 -4.30 -6.10 -3.40
N GLU A 37 -3.36 -7.04 -3.38
CA GLU A 37 -2.54 -7.33 -2.20
C GLU A 37 -1.75 -6.10 -1.75
N HIS A 38 -1.21 -5.33 -2.70
CA HIS A 38 -0.50 -4.09 -2.41
C HIS A 38 -1.40 -3.05 -1.74
N ILE A 39 -2.60 -2.85 -2.29
CA ILE A 39 -3.59 -1.88 -1.79
C ILE A 39 -4.08 -2.29 -0.39
N VAL A 40 -4.43 -3.57 -0.21
CA VAL A 40 -4.83 -4.13 1.09
C VAL A 40 -3.73 -3.97 2.12
N ALA A 41 -2.47 -4.23 1.75
CA ALA A 41 -1.33 -4.10 2.65
C ALA A 41 -1.13 -2.65 3.12
N GLN A 42 -1.17 -1.68 2.20
CA GLN A 42 -1.08 -0.26 2.56
C GLN A 42 -2.20 0.15 3.52
N ALA A 43 -3.45 -0.15 3.17
CA ALA A 43 -4.60 0.18 4.01
C ALA A 43 -4.50 -0.47 5.40
N ALA A 44 -4.06 -1.74 5.47
CA ALA A 44 -3.97 -2.49 6.72
C ALA A 44 -2.88 -1.94 7.64
N ILE A 45 -1.74 -1.51 7.10
CA ILE A 45 -0.67 -0.86 7.85
C ILE A 45 -1.16 0.48 8.42
N ILE A 46 -1.93 1.25 7.65
CA ILE A 46 -2.55 2.50 8.13
C ILE A 46 -3.56 2.20 9.26
N TYR A 47 -4.40 1.19 9.11
CA TYR A 47 -5.35 0.74 10.14
C TYR A 47 -4.63 0.25 11.42
N ALA A 48 -3.44 -0.32 11.27
CA ALA A 48 -2.56 -0.68 12.38
C ALA A 48 -1.77 0.52 12.95
N GLY A 49 -2.00 1.75 12.47
CA GLY A 49 -1.34 2.97 12.92
C GLY A 49 0.17 2.97 12.69
N CYS A 50 0.63 2.32 11.63
CA CYS A 50 2.04 2.14 11.30
C CYS A 50 2.45 3.00 10.08
N THR A 51 3.75 3.08 9.81
CA THR A 51 4.34 3.76 8.63
C THR A 51 4.64 2.73 7.54
N ILE A 52 4.29 3.01 6.30
CA ILE A 52 4.53 2.15 5.14
C ILE A 52 5.87 2.46 4.49
N SER A 53 6.62 1.42 4.08
CA SER A 53 7.72 1.54 3.14
C SER A 53 7.55 0.56 1.98
N ASN A 54 7.25 1.07 0.78
CA ASN A 54 7.04 0.25 -0.40
C ASN A 54 8.37 -0.08 -1.09
N ALA A 55 8.55 -1.34 -1.47
CA ALA A 55 9.68 -1.81 -2.24
C ALA A 55 9.18 -2.64 -3.43
N ASP A 56 9.61 -2.28 -4.64
CA ASP A 56 9.20 -2.95 -5.86
C ASP A 56 10.06 -4.21 -6.11
N PRO A 57 9.47 -5.42 -6.13
CA PRO A 57 10.22 -6.66 -6.31
C PRO A 57 10.83 -6.82 -7.71
N MET A 58 10.44 -5.98 -8.68
CA MET A 58 11.04 -5.98 -10.03
C MET A 58 12.40 -5.28 -10.07
N LEU A 59 12.80 -4.61 -8.98
CA LEU A 59 14.13 -4.02 -8.85
C LEU A 59 15.16 -5.07 -8.40
N PRO A 60 16.47 -4.85 -8.66
CA PRO A 60 17.52 -5.68 -8.07
C PRO A 60 17.40 -5.73 -6.54
N GLU A 61 17.68 -6.88 -5.93
CA GLU A 61 17.50 -7.10 -4.48
C GLU A 61 18.16 -6.00 -3.62
N THR A 62 19.35 -5.53 -4.00
CA THR A 62 20.04 -4.43 -3.32
C THR A 62 19.20 -3.15 -3.29
N GLN A 63 18.50 -2.84 -4.39
CA GLN A 63 17.57 -1.71 -4.47
C GLN A 63 16.26 -1.97 -3.73
N VAL A 64 15.74 -3.20 -3.71
CA VAL A 64 14.58 -3.55 -2.86
C VAL A 64 14.91 -3.28 -1.40
N ARG A 65 16.06 -3.75 -0.92
CA ARG A 65 16.53 -3.52 0.46
C ARG A 65 16.75 -2.05 0.79
N HIS A 66 17.14 -1.24 -0.18
CA HIS A 66 17.30 0.21 0.00
C HIS A 66 16.00 0.93 0.40
N HIS A 67 14.84 0.36 0.09
CA HIS A 67 13.54 0.93 0.46
C HIS A 67 13.04 0.45 1.83
N LEU A 68 13.70 -0.53 2.45
CA LEU A 68 13.24 -1.15 3.70
C LEU A 68 14.15 -0.91 4.94
N PRO A 69 14.99 0.14 5.02
CA PRO A 69 15.86 0.30 6.18
C PRO A 69 15.03 0.53 7.45
N GLY A 70 15.23 -0.35 8.43
CA GLY A 70 14.54 -0.28 9.73
C GLY A 70 13.18 -0.96 9.79
N ALA A 71 12.68 -1.54 8.70
CA ALA A 71 11.50 -2.40 8.74
C ALA A 71 11.87 -3.75 9.37
N GLN A 72 11.19 -4.15 10.44
CA GLN A 72 11.36 -5.48 11.04
C GLN A 72 10.43 -6.51 10.40
N ILE A 73 9.21 -6.08 10.09
CA ILE A 73 8.20 -6.87 9.39
C ILE A 73 8.07 -6.37 7.96
N VAL A 74 7.99 -7.31 7.02
CA VAL A 74 7.74 -7.04 5.60
C VAL A 74 6.54 -7.85 5.15
N LEU A 75 5.50 -7.16 4.70
CA LEU A 75 4.35 -7.77 4.04
C LEU A 75 4.74 -8.19 2.61
N ALA A 76 4.37 -9.40 2.21
CA ALA A 76 4.59 -9.87 0.85
C ALA A 76 3.41 -10.68 0.32
N ASP A 77 3.26 -10.68 -0.99
CA ASP A 77 2.37 -11.59 -1.71
C ASP A 77 2.95 -13.01 -1.71
N LYS A 78 2.17 -13.98 -2.22
CA LYS A 78 2.60 -15.38 -2.26
C LYS A 78 3.86 -15.59 -3.11
N LYS A 79 4.05 -14.81 -4.17
CA LYS A 79 5.16 -14.94 -5.14
C LYS A 79 6.48 -14.46 -4.53
N HIS A 80 6.44 -13.42 -3.70
CA HIS A 80 7.60 -12.77 -3.12
C HIS A 80 7.84 -13.15 -1.65
N LEU A 81 7.02 -14.02 -1.06
CA LEU A 81 7.27 -14.54 0.28
C LEU A 81 8.60 -15.31 0.33
N GLY A 82 9.50 -14.90 1.23
CA GLY A 82 10.83 -15.50 1.35
C GLY A 82 11.88 -14.95 0.37
N CYS A 83 11.57 -13.90 -0.40
CA CYS A 83 12.55 -13.30 -1.33
C CYS A 83 13.66 -12.49 -0.66
N LEU A 84 13.54 -12.18 0.64
CA LEU A 84 14.50 -11.37 1.38
C LEU A 84 14.86 -11.98 2.72
N ASP A 85 16.13 -12.37 2.87
CA ASP A 85 16.69 -12.76 4.17
C ASP A 85 16.82 -11.57 5.12
N GLY A 86 16.76 -11.84 6.43
CA GLY A 86 16.97 -10.86 7.49
C GLY A 86 15.74 -10.04 7.88
N TYR A 87 14.58 -10.28 7.25
CA TYR A 87 13.30 -9.68 7.60
C TYR A 87 12.30 -10.73 8.10
N LYS A 88 11.40 -10.35 9.02
CA LYS A 88 10.23 -11.17 9.35
C LYS A 88 9.18 -10.98 8.26
N MET A 89 9.22 -11.83 7.23
CA MET A 89 8.25 -11.77 6.14
C MET A 89 6.89 -12.31 6.58
N MET A 90 5.82 -11.57 6.31
CA MET A 90 4.45 -11.95 6.66
C MET A 90 3.56 -11.92 5.40
N PRO A 91 2.77 -12.97 5.14
CA PRO A 91 1.90 -13.02 3.96
C PRO A 91 0.68 -12.11 4.11
N ILE A 92 0.31 -11.40 3.05
CA ILE A 92 -0.86 -10.49 3.00
C ILE A 92 -2.18 -11.29 3.05
N HIS A 93 -2.26 -12.45 2.40
CA HIS A 93 -3.44 -13.33 2.30
C HIS A 93 -4.74 -12.60 1.91
N THR A 94 -5.01 -12.55 0.60
CA THR A 94 -6.27 -12.03 0.04
C THR A 94 -7.07 -13.11 -0.68
N ASN A 95 -7.13 -14.32 -0.10
CA ASN A 95 -8.02 -15.38 -0.59
C ASN A 95 -9.47 -14.95 -0.42
N SER A 96 -10.40 -15.51 -1.20
CA SER A 96 -11.84 -15.24 -1.03
C SER A 96 -12.27 -15.46 0.42
N LEU A 97 -12.90 -14.43 0.99
CA LEU A 97 -13.52 -14.50 2.31
C LEU A 97 -14.83 -15.27 2.20
N THR A 98 -15.16 -16.02 3.24
CA THR A 98 -16.51 -16.59 3.40
C THR A 98 -17.52 -15.49 3.71
N GLU A 99 -18.80 -15.76 3.49
CA GLU A 99 -19.88 -14.82 3.85
C GLU A 99 -19.83 -14.44 5.34
N GLU A 100 -19.54 -15.40 6.22
CA GLU A 100 -19.40 -15.17 7.66
C GLU A 100 -18.23 -14.20 7.96
N GLU A 101 -17.07 -14.41 7.33
CA GLU A 101 -15.92 -13.52 7.48
C GLU A 101 -16.21 -12.12 6.94
N LEU A 102 -16.95 -11.99 5.84
CA LEU A 102 -17.40 -10.68 5.34
C LEU A 102 -18.29 -9.96 6.36
N GLN A 103 -19.28 -10.65 6.92
CA GLN A 103 -20.17 -10.06 7.93
C GLN A 103 -19.40 -9.62 9.18
N ILE A 104 -18.43 -10.42 9.64
CA ILE A 104 -17.56 -10.07 10.76
C ILE A 104 -16.70 -8.84 10.43
N GLY A 105 -16.05 -8.83 9.27
CA GLY A 105 -15.15 -7.76 8.84
C GLY A 105 -15.88 -6.43 8.67
N LEU A 106 -17.09 -6.44 8.11
CA LEU A 106 -17.94 -5.27 7.91
C LEU A 106 -18.33 -4.57 9.21
N GLN A 107 -18.49 -5.32 10.30
CA GLN A 107 -18.83 -4.78 11.61
C GLN A 107 -17.59 -4.39 12.44
N CYS A 108 -16.40 -4.76 11.96
CA CYS A 108 -15.16 -4.56 12.69
C CYS A 108 -14.53 -3.22 12.31
N PRO A 109 -14.37 -2.27 13.26
CA PRO A 109 -13.75 -0.98 12.98
C PRO A 109 -12.24 -1.12 12.82
N PRO A 110 -11.56 -0.11 12.23
CA PRO A 110 -10.10 -0.04 12.25
C PRO A 110 -9.59 -0.16 13.71
N PRO A 111 -8.57 -0.99 13.98
CA PRO A 111 -8.15 -1.28 15.35
C PRO A 111 -7.42 -0.10 16.03
N ARG A 112 -6.96 0.90 15.26
CA ARG A 112 -6.34 2.11 15.78
C ARG A 112 -6.81 3.35 15.02
N THR A 113 -6.92 4.46 15.74
CA THR A 113 -7.21 5.78 15.14
C THR A 113 -5.90 6.44 14.71
N THR A 114 -5.82 6.88 13.45
CA THR A 114 -4.66 7.61 12.93
C THR A 114 -4.77 9.10 13.25
N ARG A 115 -3.66 9.68 13.74
CA ARG A 115 -3.55 11.13 13.97
C ARG A 115 -3.22 11.84 12.65
N LYS A 116 -3.59 13.11 12.50
CA LYS A 116 -3.28 13.90 11.27
C LYS A 116 -1.78 14.08 11.03
N ASP A 117 -0.97 14.08 12.08
CA ASP A 117 0.49 14.20 12.02
C ASP A 117 1.22 12.85 11.89
N HIS A 118 0.47 11.73 11.92
CA HIS A 118 0.97 10.37 11.69
C HIS A 118 1.73 10.28 10.35
N ARG A 119 2.87 9.59 10.35
CA ARG A 119 3.63 9.30 9.12
C ARG A 119 3.01 8.09 8.46
N THR A 120 2.32 8.30 7.35
CA THR A 120 1.68 7.20 6.62
C THR A 120 2.68 6.43 5.78
N HIS A 121 3.65 7.13 5.17
CA HIS A 121 4.64 6.52 4.28
C HIS A 121 6.04 7.09 4.50
N LEU A 122 7.03 6.30 4.13
CA LEU A 122 8.42 6.68 4.01
C LEU A 122 8.90 6.38 2.59
N MET A 123 8.97 7.42 1.75
CA MET A 123 9.40 7.28 0.35
C MET A 123 10.91 7.47 0.24
N HIS A 124 11.55 6.73 -0.67
CA HIS A 124 13.00 6.81 -0.84
C HIS A 124 13.33 7.47 -2.18
N THR A 125 14.20 8.47 -2.14
CA THR A 125 14.68 9.17 -3.34
C THR A 125 16.16 8.91 -3.53
N ALA A 126 16.63 8.94 -4.78
CA ALA A 126 18.05 8.89 -5.09
C ALA A 126 18.76 10.10 -4.44
N GLY A 127 19.60 9.85 -3.46
CA GLY A 127 20.40 10.91 -2.85
C GLY A 127 21.58 11.27 -3.74
N SER A 128 21.90 12.57 -3.81
CA SER A 128 23.10 13.08 -4.49
C SER A 128 24.42 12.50 -3.95
N THR A 129 24.40 11.90 -2.77
CA THR A 129 25.54 11.23 -2.11
C THR A 129 25.60 9.72 -2.39
N GLY A 130 24.73 9.19 -3.25
CA GLY A 130 24.61 7.76 -3.56
C GLY A 130 23.85 6.94 -2.50
N LYS A 131 23.51 7.53 -1.34
CA LYS A 131 22.65 6.90 -0.33
C LYS A 131 21.21 7.41 -0.49
N PRO A 132 20.20 6.53 -0.55
CA PRO A 132 18.80 6.94 -0.61
C PRO A 132 18.43 7.84 0.58
N LYS A 133 17.69 8.90 0.31
CA LYS A 133 17.10 9.75 1.35
C LYS A 133 15.66 9.34 1.59
N ALA A 134 15.34 9.04 2.84
CA ALA A 134 14.00 8.72 3.27
C ALA A 134 13.20 10.01 3.52
N VAL A 135 12.07 10.16 2.84
CA VAL A 135 11.18 11.31 2.86
C VAL A 135 9.87 10.89 3.54
N PRO A 136 9.60 11.33 4.77
CA PRO A 136 8.37 10.98 5.46
C PRO A 136 7.19 11.75 4.88
N ILE A 137 6.09 11.05 4.61
CA ILE A 137 4.81 11.62 4.19
C ILE A 137 3.82 11.53 5.35
N GLN A 138 3.21 12.66 5.71
CA GLN A 138 2.25 12.73 6.82
C GLN A 138 0.81 12.60 6.33
N ALA A 139 -0.06 12.02 7.14
CA ALA A 139 -1.48 11.84 6.84
C ALA A 139 -2.16 13.15 6.42
N LYS A 140 -1.86 14.28 7.08
CA LYS A 140 -2.41 15.60 6.71
C LYS A 140 -2.15 16.00 5.26
N GLY A 141 -1.02 15.60 4.68
CA GLY A 141 -0.69 15.90 3.28
C GLY A 141 -1.57 15.13 2.31
N LEU A 142 -1.76 13.83 2.58
CA LEU A 142 -2.70 12.99 1.83
C LEU A 142 -4.14 13.48 1.97
N ILE A 143 -4.57 13.80 3.20
CA ILE A 143 -5.91 14.35 3.45
C ILE A 143 -6.10 15.64 2.64
N HIS A 144 -5.12 16.54 2.65
CA HIS A 144 -5.22 17.78 1.89
C HIS A 144 -5.33 17.53 0.38
N LEU A 145 -4.53 16.61 -0.17
CA LEU A 145 -4.55 16.23 -1.58
C LEU A 145 -5.95 15.77 -2.04
N VAL A 146 -6.64 14.99 -1.21
CA VAL A 146 -7.94 14.37 -1.57
C VAL A 146 -9.15 15.20 -1.15
N SER A 147 -8.96 16.26 -0.36
CA SER A 147 -10.07 17.11 0.13
C SER A 147 -10.38 18.29 -0.80
N ASP A 148 -9.54 18.56 -1.81
CA ASP A 148 -9.82 19.60 -2.81
C ASP A 148 -10.25 18.94 -4.13
N ASP A 149 -11.56 18.74 -4.28
CA ASP A 149 -12.19 18.16 -5.48
C ASP A 149 -11.86 18.94 -6.77
N ARG A 150 -11.40 20.20 -6.65
CA ARG A 150 -10.98 21.01 -7.81
C ARG A 150 -9.56 20.69 -8.26
N ALA A 151 -8.73 20.13 -7.37
CA ALA A 151 -7.36 19.76 -7.70
C ALA A 151 -7.31 18.44 -8.47
N VAL A 152 -8.18 17.48 -8.10
CA VAL A 152 -8.28 16.16 -8.75
C VAL A 152 -9.75 15.74 -8.83
N PRO A 153 -10.46 16.05 -9.93
CA PRO A 153 -11.91 15.81 -10.05
C PRO A 153 -12.20 14.34 -10.39
N ILE A 154 -12.06 13.44 -9.41
CA ILE A 154 -12.40 12.03 -9.54
C ILE A 154 -13.79 11.77 -8.93
N THR A 155 -14.58 10.98 -9.63
CA THR A 155 -15.94 10.58 -9.27
C THR A 155 -16.04 9.07 -9.07
N PRO A 156 -17.08 8.56 -8.40
CA PRO A 156 -17.28 7.11 -8.26
C PRO A 156 -17.43 6.34 -9.59
N GLN A 157 -17.68 7.05 -10.70
CA GLN A 157 -17.81 6.45 -12.03
C GLN A 157 -16.44 6.27 -12.73
N ASP A 158 -15.39 6.90 -12.21
CA ASP A 158 -14.07 6.87 -12.82
C ASP A 158 -13.31 5.57 -12.55
N ARG A 159 -12.41 5.27 -13.49
CA ARG A 159 -11.49 4.14 -13.43
C ARG A 159 -10.08 4.67 -13.60
N VAL A 160 -9.27 4.57 -12.55
CA VAL A 160 -7.90 5.10 -12.53
C VAL A 160 -6.92 3.94 -12.72
N ALA A 161 -6.08 4.03 -13.74
CA ALA A 161 -5.02 3.06 -13.97
C ALA A 161 -3.88 3.29 -12.96
N GLN A 162 -3.39 2.21 -12.34
CA GLN A 162 -2.16 2.25 -11.55
C GLN A 162 -1.00 1.92 -12.49
N LEU A 163 -0.27 2.95 -12.90
CA LEU A 163 0.79 2.86 -13.91
C LEU A 163 2.19 2.92 -13.28
N SER A 164 2.26 3.43 -12.07
CA SER A 164 3.53 3.77 -11.44
C SER A 164 4.11 2.58 -10.67
N MET A 165 5.45 2.51 -10.62
CA MET A 165 6.16 1.60 -9.72
C MET A 165 5.68 1.82 -8.28
N VAL A 166 5.46 0.74 -7.55
CA VAL A 166 4.88 0.80 -6.20
C VAL A 166 5.75 1.54 -5.18
N SER A 167 7.07 1.63 -5.44
CA SER A 167 8.03 2.37 -4.63
C SER A 167 8.13 3.86 -4.95
N PHE A 168 7.40 4.34 -5.96
CA PHE A 168 7.39 5.74 -6.38
C PHE A 168 6.16 6.49 -5.84
N ASP A 169 6.28 7.79 -5.59
CA ASP A 169 5.23 8.61 -4.98
C ASP A 169 3.97 8.75 -5.85
N MET A 170 4.12 8.66 -7.18
CA MET A 170 2.97 8.64 -8.09
C MET A 170 2.04 7.44 -7.84
N SER A 171 2.55 6.29 -7.39
CA SER A 171 1.68 5.15 -7.04
C SER A 171 0.80 5.45 -5.81
N MET A 172 1.33 6.21 -4.85
CA MET A 172 0.55 6.73 -3.72
C MET A 172 -0.51 7.70 -4.22
N PHE A 173 -0.16 8.61 -5.13
CA PHE A 173 -1.13 9.51 -5.75
C PHE A 173 -2.27 8.70 -6.38
N GLU A 174 -1.97 7.77 -7.30
CA GLU A 174 -2.94 6.92 -8.00
C GLU A 174 -3.90 6.19 -7.04
N ILE A 175 -3.39 5.60 -5.96
CA ILE A 175 -4.22 4.89 -4.97
C ILE A 175 -5.08 5.86 -4.17
N TRP A 176 -4.46 6.88 -3.58
CA TRP A 176 -5.11 7.68 -2.54
C TRP A 176 -6.03 8.77 -3.10
N VAL A 177 -5.93 9.16 -4.37
CA VAL A 177 -6.98 9.99 -5.02
C VAL A 177 -8.18 9.17 -5.46
N THR A 178 -8.02 7.87 -5.65
CA THR A 178 -9.06 6.99 -6.20
C THR A 178 -9.97 6.44 -5.12
N LEU A 179 -9.40 5.86 -4.05
CA LEU A 179 -10.18 5.14 -3.03
C LEU A 179 -11.16 6.05 -2.24
N PRO A 180 -10.75 7.23 -1.74
CA PRO A 180 -11.68 8.11 -1.01
C PRO A 180 -12.81 8.66 -1.90
N SER A 181 -12.59 8.74 -3.21
CA SER A 181 -13.55 9.25 -4.20
C SER A 181 -14.60 8.20 -4.60
N GLY A 182 -14.51 6.96 -4.08
CA GLY A 182 -15.40 5.86 -4.45
C GLY A 182 -15.17 5.31 -5.86
N ALA A 183 -14.10 5.75 -6.53
CA ALA A 183 -13.74 5.33 -7.88
C ALA A 183 -13.12 3.92 -7.89
N THR A 184 -12.84 3.39 -9.08
CA THR A 184 -12.18 2.08 -9.22
C THR A 184 -10.71 2.25 -9.59
N ILE A 185 -9.81 1.65 -8.83
CA ILE A 185 -8.40 1.52 -9.23
C ILE A 185 -8.17 0.26 -10.04
N LEU A 186 -7.37 0.36 -11.11
CA LEU A 186 -7.03 -0.72 -12.03
C LEU A 186 -5.51 -0.94 -12.02
N PRO A 187 -5.02 -1.89 -11.21
CA PRO A 187 -3.62 -2.32 -11.29
C PRO A 187 -3.32 -2.93 -12.65
N LEU A 188 -2.36 -2.37 -13.36
CA LEU A 188 -1.89 -2.91 -14.64
C LEU A 188 -0.63 -3.75 -14.41
N PRO A 189 -0.51 -4.92 -15.06
CA PRO A 189 0.69 -5.74 -14.95
C PRO A 189 1.89 -5.00 -15.57
N TRP A 190 3.07 -5.19 -14.99
CA TRP A 190 4.31 -4.53 -15.43
C TRP A 190 4.63 -4.77 -16.92
N SER A 191 4.24 -5.92 -17.47
CA SER A 191 4.41 -6.23 -18.89
C SER A 191 3.64 -5.28 -19.80
N LEU A 192 2.45 -4.83 -19.40
CA LEU A 192 1.61 -3.93 -20.19
C LEU A 192 2.17 -2.49 -20.18
N LEU A 193 2.79 -2.09 -19.07
CA LEU A 193 3.37 -0.75 -18.91
C LEU A 193 4.58 -0.49 -19.82
N LYS A 194 5.23 -1.54 -20.34
CA LYS A 194 6.34 -1.43 -21.29
C LYS A 194 5.89 -1.25 -22.74
N ASP A 195 4.62 -1.48 -23.04
CA ASP A 195 4.07 -1.37 -24.38
C ASP A 195 2.99 -0.29 -24.43
N ILE A 196 3.39 0.92 -24.84
CA ILE A 196 2.49 2.06 -24.95
C ILE A 196 1.38 1.84 -25.99
N PHE A 197 1.58 0.96 -26.97
CA PHE A 197 0.57 0.68 -27.98
C PHE A 197 -0.54 -0.23 -27.46
N GLU A 198 -0.23 -1.15 -26.54
CA GLU A 198 -1.25 -1.96 -25.86
C GLU A 198 -2.05 -1.12 -24.84
N LEU A 199 -1.46 -0.07 -24.25
CA LEU A 199 -2.19 0.89 -23.40
C LEU A 199 -3.20 1.75 -24.18
N ALA A 200 -3.01 1.90 -25.49
CA ALA A 200 -3.85 2.75 -26.35
C ALA A 200 -4.99 1.99 -27.04
N ARG A 201 -5.16 0.68 -26.77
CA ARG A 201 -6.22 -0.18 -27.30
C ARG A 201 -7.37 -0.32 -26.32
#